data_AF-A0A2I1HF19-F1
#
_entry.id   AF-A0A2I1HF19-F1
#
_cell.length_a   1.000
_cell.length_b   1.000
_cell.length_c   1.000
_cell.angle_alpha   90.00
_cell.angle_beta   90.00
_cell.angle_gamma   90.00
#
_symmetry.space_group_name_H-M   'P 1'
#
loop_
_entity.id
_entity.type
_entity.pdbx_description
1 polymer ?
#
loop_
_entity_poly.entity_id
_entity_poly.type
_entity_poly.pdbx_seq_one_letter_code
_entity_poly.pdbx_strand_id
1 'polypeptide(L)'
;FLKEFYRQVIKIENYVKFENILMGWVQDYLSNYNKKDPIIILKLMEEHEENENWFSSLIGFFYEYGILNNDDNNNNNDIIIDKNKSLKLYLLSINNYKNDENKKLTSLYQLLNIIISKYLLSHYYYKDIILNKRNLITKESKHLEYLL
;
A
#
# COMPACT_ATOMS: atom_id res chain seq x y z
N PHE A 1 4.99 -1.89 13.28
CA PHE A 1 4.59 -1.30 11.99
C PHE A 1 3.88 -2.29 11.07
N LEU A 2 4.57 -3.25 10.41
CA LEU A 2 3.97 -4.15 9.39
C LEU A 2 2.66 -4.85 9.80
N LYS A 3 2.57 -5.41 11.01
CA LYS A 3 1.34 -6.04 11.53
C LYS A 3 0.17 -5.06 11.64
N GLU A 4 0.44 -3.83 12.04
CA GLU A 4 -0.60 -2.80 12.15
C GLU A 4 -1.00 -2.26 10.77
N PHE A 5 -0.03 -2.09 9.86
CA PHE A 5 -0.33 -1.72 8.48
C PHE A 5 -1.22 -2.78 7.81
N TYR A 6 -0.88 -4.06 7.95
CA TYR A 6 -1.73 -5.18 7.50
C TYR A 6 -3.16 -5.07 8.04
N ARG A 7 -3.32 -4.80 9.34
CA ARG A 7 -4.63 -4.64 9.97
C ARG A 7 -5.43 -3.49 9.35
N GLN A 8 -4.78 -2.39 8.96
CA GLN A 8 -5.47 -1.31 8.25
C GLN A 8 -5.90 -1.74 6.85
N VAL A 9 -5.00 -2.36 6.08
CA VAL A 9 -5.28 -2.83 4.72
C VAL A 9 -6.53 -3.73 4.69
N ILE A 10 -6.63 -4.71 5.58
CA ILE A 10 -7.77 -5.65 5.59
C ILE A 10 -9.07 -5.04 6.14
N LYS A 11 -9.01 -3.91 6.84
CA LYS A 11 -10.18 -3.23 7.41
C LYS A 11 -10.84 -2.26 6.43
N ILE A 12 -10.16 -1.90 5.33
CA ILE A 12 -10.69 -0.93 4.39
C ILE A 12 -11.72 -1.60 3.49
N GLU A 13 -12.99 -1.36 3.77
CA GLU A 13 -14.11 -1.78 2.92
C GLU A 13 -14.33 -0.79 1.76
N ASN A 14 -14.05 0.50 2.00
CA ASN A 14 -14.24 1.54 0.99
C ASN A 14 -13.03 1.71 0.08
N TYR A 15 -13.04 0.93 -1.00
CA TYR A 15 -12.03 0.96 -2.05
C TYR A 15 -11.74 2.35 -2.64
N VAL A 16 -12.73 3.24 -2.72
CA VAL A 16 -12.55 4.60 -3.29
C VAL A 16 -11.66 5.48 -2.42
N LYS A 17 -11.69 5.26 -1.10
CA LYS A 17 -10.90 6.04 -0.13
C LYS A 17 -9.65 5.29 0.34
N PHE A 18 -9.31 4.17 -0.30
CA PHE A 18 -8.26 3.26 0.14
C PHE A 18 -6.90 3.98 0.30
N GLU A 19 -6.48 4.72 -0.73
CA GLU A 19 -5.21 5.47 -0.74
C GLU A 19 -5.17 6.49 0.41
N ASN A 20 -6.21 7.34 0.49
CA ASN A 20 -6.29 8.42 1.50
C ASN A 20 -6.32 7.87 2.93
N ILE A 21 -7.05 6.78 3.17
CA ILE A 21 -7.14 6.16 4.51
C ILE A 21 -5.78 5.58 4.92
N LEU A 22 -5.12 4.82 4.02
CA LEU A 22 -3.81 4.25 4.34
C LEU A 22 -2.74 5.32 4.50
N MET A 23 -2.70 6.30 3.61
CA MET A 23 -1.72 7.39 3.66
C MET A 23 -1.86 8.18 4.95
N GLY A 24 -3.08 8.62 5.29
CA GLY A 24 -3.35 9.33 6.54
C GLY A 24 -2.97 8.50 7.76
N TRP A 25 -3.31 7.20 7.77
CA TRP A 25 -2.91 6.33 8.87
C TRP A 25 -1.39 6.20 9.01
N VAL A 26 -0.65 6.04 7.90
CA VAL A 26 0.82 5.94 7.98
C VAL A 26 1.41 7.25 8.51
N GLN A 27 0.96 8.40 8.01
CA GLN A 27 1.41 9.70 8.49
C GLN A 27 1.13 9.86 9.99
N ASP A 28 -0.08 9.56 10.44
CA ASP A 28 -0.45 9.62 11.86
C ASP A 28 0.38 8.66 12.72
N TYR A 29 0.59 7.42 12.25
CA TYR A 29 1.37 6.42 12.99
C TYR A 29 2.82 6.86 13.16
N LEU A 30 3.43 7.42 12.12
CA LEU A 30 4.83 7.84 12.14
C LEU A 30 5.04 9.13 12.94
N SER A 31 4.16 10.12 12.76
CA SER A 31 4.23 11.41 13.45
C SER A 31 3.88 11.30 14.94
N ASN A 32 2.76 10.65 15.27
CA ASN A 32 2.20 10.72 16.62
C ASN A 32 2.68 9.59 17.55
N TYR A 33 2.84 8.37 17.02
CA TYR A 33 3.11 7.20 17.87
C TYR A 33 4.58 6.81 17.92
N ASN A 34 5.31 6.95 16.82
CA ASN A 34 6.72 6.56 16.77
C ASN A 34 7.71 7.73 16.80
N LYS A 35 7.27 8.98 16.57
CA LYS A 35 8.13 10.17 16.44
C LYS A 35 9.38 9.93 15.57
N LYS A 36 9.24 9.06 14.56
CA LYS A 36 10.33 8.67 13.66
C LYS A 36 10.01 9.22 12.30
N ASP A 37 11.01 9.89 11.74
CA ASP A 37 10.99 10.39 10.37
C ASP A 37 10.66 9.22 9.40
N PRO A 38 9.63 9.36 8.53
CA PRO A 38 9.32 8.36 7.53
C PRO A 38 10.51 7.99 6.62
N ILE A 39 11.45 8.91 6.37
CA ILE A 39 12.71 8.63 5.64
C ILE A 39 13.54 7.60 6.38
N ILE A 40 13.69 7.77 7.70
CA ILE A 40 14.48 6.84 8.53
C ILE A 40 13.80 5.47 8.54
N ILE A 41 12.47 5.43 8.66
CA ILE A 41 11.73 4.17 8.61
C ILE A 41 11.88 3.48 7.25
N LEU A 42 11.81 4.23 6.14
CA LEU A 42 12.04 3.69 4.81
C LEU A 42 13.45 3.10 4.68
N LYS A 43 14.49 3.85 5.07
CA LYS A 43 15.88 3.37 5.03
C LYS A 43 16.06 2.10 5.85
N LEU A 44 15.50 2.04 7.06
CA LEU A 44 15.56 0.84 7.90
C LEU A 44 14.88 -0.38 7.24
N MET A 45 13.81 -0.17 6.47
CA MET A 45 13.17 -1.25 5.72
C MET A 45 14.01 -1.67 4.51
N GLU A 46 14.65 -0.72 3.82
CA GLU A 46 15.51 -0.98 2.65
C GLU A 46 16.83 -1.67 3.03
N GLU A 47 17.42 -1.33 4.17
CA GLU A 47 18.70 -1.89 4.64
C GLU A 47 18.55 -3.23 5.36
N HIS A 48 17.31 -3.65 5.68
CA HIS A 48 17.06 -4.91 6.38
C HIS A 48 17.46 -6.13 5.52
N GLU A 49 18.09 -7.14 6.11
CA GLU A 49 18.54 -8.35 5.39
C GLU A 49 17.40 -9.08 4.65
N GLU A 50 16.21 -9.12 5.25
CA GLU A 50 14.98 -9.69 4.68
C GLU A 50 14.08 -8.63 4.00
N ASN A 51 14.64 -7.51 3.53
CA ASN A 51 13.86 -6.39 2.96
C ASN A 51 12.84 -6.83 1.88
N GLU A 52 13.24 -7.66 0.92
CA GLU A 52 12.40 -8.14 -0.17
C GLU A 52 11.28 -9.03 0.35
N ASN A 53 11.59 -9.86 1.34
CA ASN A 53 10.68 -10.85 1.89
C ASN A 53 9.66 -10.21 2.85
N TRP A 54 10.08 -9.28 3.69
CA TRP A 54 9.26 -8.73 4.78
C TRP A 54 8.68 -7.36 4.45
N PHE A 55 9.36 -6.55 3.64
CA PHE A 55 9.04 -5.12 3.51
C PHE A 55 8.83 -4.63 2.09
N SER A 56 9.08 -5.42 1.05
CA SER A 56 8.91 -4.97 -0.35
C SER A 56 7.57 -4.29 -0.62
N SER A 57 6.45 -4.80 -0.11
CA SER A 57 5.14 -4.16 -0.27
C SER A 57 5.03 -2.80 0.41
N LEU A 58 5.61 -2.64 1.61
CA LEU A 58 5.63 -1.38 2.33
C LEU A 58 6.56 -0.38 1.67
N ILE A 59 7.76 -0.81 1.28
CA ILE A 59 8.71 0.02 0.54
C ILE A 59 8.04 0.53 -0.75
N GLY A 60 7.37 -0.36 -1.48
CA GLY A 60 6.61 0.03 -2.66
C GLY A 60 5.51 1.04 -2.35
N PHE A 61 4.79 0.90 -1.24
CA PHE A 61 3.79 1.86 -0.78
C PHE A 61 4.39 3.25 -0.52
N PHE A 62 5.56 3.33 0.09
CA PHE A 62 6.26 4.61 0.30
C PHE A 62 6.64 5.28 -1.04
N TYR A 63 7.16 4.51 -2.00
CA TYR A 63 7.49 5.02 -3.33
C TYR A 63 6.26 5.37 -4.17
N GLU A 64 5.11 4.73 -3.96
CA GLU A 64 3.90 5.04 -4.73
C GLU A 64 3.25 6.36 -4.29
N TYR A 65 3.23 6.62 -2.99
CA TYR A 65 2.44 7.70 -2.40
C TYR A 65 3.27 8.85 -1.83
N GLY A 66 4.59 8.74 -1.77
CA GLY A 66 5.46 9.84 -1.35
C GLY A 66 5.06 10.40 0.02
N ILE A 67 5.00 9.53 1.04
CA ILE A 67 4.46 9.77 2.40
C ILE A 67 5.11 10.96 3.16
N LEU A 68 6.08 11.63 2.54
CA LEU A 68 6.85 12.76 3.07
C LEU A 68 6.44 14.14 2.54
N ASN A 69 5.56 14.26 1.56
CA ASN A 69 5.17 15.55 1.01
C ASN A 69 4.16 16.25 1.94
N ASN A 70 4.63 16.69 3.11
CA ASN A 70 3.98 17.75 3.87
C ASN A 70 4.75 19.04 3.57
N ASP A 71 4.00 20.08 3.18
CA ASP A 71 4.41 21.36 2.57
C ASP A 71 5.38 22.27 3.36
N ASP A 72 6.16 21.73 4.29
CA ASP A 72 7.16 22.47 5.06
C ASP A 72 8.51 22.45 4.33
N ASN A 73 8.61 23.35 3.35
CA ASN A 73 9.84 23.76 2.67
C ASN A 73 11.05 23.82 3.63
N ASN A 74 11.99 22.85 3.56
CA ASN A 74 13.44 23.03 3.77
C ASN A 74 14.29 21.76 3.96
N ASN A 75 13.90 20.57 3.46
CA ASN A 75 14.84 19.43 3.47
C ASN A 75 14.86 18.73 2.10
N ASN A 76 16.04 18.72 1.47
CA ASN A 76 16.33 18.08 0.17
C ASN A 76 16.23 16.53 0.18
N ASN A 77 15.43 15.94 1.07
CA ASN A 77 15.31 14.48 1.25
C ASN A 77 13.90 13.98 0.94
N ASP A 78 13.27 14.52 -0.11
CA ASP A 78 11.97 14.07 -0.56
C ASP A 78 12.04 12.63 -1.09
N ILE A 79 11.11 11.77 -0.67
CA ILE A 79 10.91 10.48 -1.34
C ILE A 79 10.35 10.79 -2.72
N ILE A 80 11.15 10.49 -3.75
CA ILE A 80 10.72 10.59 -5.14
C ILE A 80 9.62 9.54 -5.37
N ILE A 81 8.43 10.00 -5.77
CA ILE A 81 7.34 9.14 -6.17
C ILE A 81 7.75 8.36 -7.43
N ASP A 82 7.76 7.03 -7.34
CA ASP A 82 8.10 6.12 -8.44
C ASP A 82 7.13 4.92 -8.46
N LYS A 83 6.07 5.07 -9.25
CA LYS A 83 5.03 4.04 -9.44
C LYS A 83 5.55 2.78 -10.14
N ASN A 84 6.60 2.90 -10.96
CA ASN A 84 7.18 1.73 -11.63
C ASN A 84 7.98 0.90 -10.62
N LYS A 85 8.72 1.57 -9.73
CA LYS A 85 9.41 0.93 -8.61
C LYS A 85 8.41 0.32 -7.63
N SER A 86 7.32 1.01 -7.29
CA SER A 86 6.29 0.46 -6.41
C SER A 86 5.69 -0.83 -6.97
N LEU A 87 5.29 -0.81 -8.25
CA LEU A 87 4.74 -1.99 -8.92
C LEU A 87 5.71 -3.17 -8.92
N LYS A 88 6.99 -2.92 -9.23
CA LYS A 88 8.03 -3.96 -9.21
C LYS A 88 8.15 -4.59 -7.81
N LEU A 89 8.14 -3.77 -6.77
CA LEU A 89 8.25 -4.24 -5.38
C LEU A 89 7.01 -5.04 -4.94
N TYR A 90 5.81 -4.64 -5.35
CA TYR A 90 4.60 -5.41 -5.06
C TYR A 90 4.61 -6.78 -5.74
N LEU A 91 5.06 -6.83 -7.00
CA LEU A 91 5.18 -8.09 -7.75
C LEU A 91 6.29 -8.98 -7.16
N LEU A 92 7.41 -8.41 -6.73
CA LEU A 92 8.54 -9.12 -6.14
C LEU A 92 8.09 -9.99 -4.96
N SER A 93 7.30 -9.43 -4.04
CA SER A 93 6.82 -10.16 -2.86
C SER A 93 6.01 -11.41 -3.21
N ILE A 94 5.34 -11.43 -4.37
CA ILE A 94 4.51 -12.56 -4.82
C ILE A 94 5.36 -13.54 -5.64
N ASN A 95 6.18 -13.01 -6.55
CA ASN A 95 6.97 -13.80 -7.48
C ASN A 95 8.08 -14.59 -6.79
N ASN A 96 8.61 -14.08 -5.67
CA ASN A 96 9.60 -14.79 -4.86
C ASN A 96 9.15 -16.17 -4.36
N TYR A 97 7.84 -16.46 -4.42
CA TYR A 97 7.24 -17.73 -3.97
C TYR A 97 6.44 -18.47 -5.05
N LYS A 98 6.16 -17.86 -6.21
CA LYS A 98 5.41 -18.52 -7.29
C LYS A 98 6.22 -19.59 -8.03
N ASN A 99 7.54 -19.41 -8.11
CA ASN A 99 8.38 -20.17 -9.04
C ASN A 99 9.10 -21.37 -8.41
N ASP A 100 8.84 -21.66 -7.13
CA ASP A 100 9.52 -22.74 -6.40
C ASP A 100 8.54 -23.41 -5.44
N GLU A 101 7.93 -24.51 -5.87
CA GLU A 101 6.92 -25.27 -5.12
C GLU A 101 7.44 -25.78 -3.76
N ASN A 102 8.77 -25.82 -3.57
CA ASN A 102 9.42 -26.23 -2.34
C ASN A 102 9.68 -25.05 -1.37
N LYS A 103 9.44 -23.81 -1.80
CA LYS A 103 9.69 -22.61 -0.99
C LYS A 103 8.57 -22.42 0.03
N LYS A 104 8.77 -23.04 1.20
CA LYS A 104 7.88 -22.89 2.34
C LYS A 104 7.94 -21.45 2.87
N LEU A 105 6.79 -20.88 3.21
CA LEU A 105 6.71 -19.64 3.98
C LEU A 105 7.46 -19.82 5.31
N THR A 106 8.55 -19.07 5.51
CA THR A 106 9.42 -19.22 6.67
C THR A 106 9.06 -18.29 7.81
N SER A 107 8.29 -17.22 7.55
CA SER A 107 7.87 -16.28 8.59
C SER A 107 6.45 -15.71 8.43
N LEU A 108 5.87 -15.28 9.56
CA LEU A 108 4.62 -14.52 9.57
C LEU A 108 4.76 -13.19 8.81
N TYR A 109 5.92 -12.53 8.88
CA TYR A 109 6.15 -11.25 8.21
C TYR A 109 6.11 -11.39 6.69
N GLN A 110 6.64 -12.48 6.15
CA GLN A 110 6.50 -12.81 4.73
C GLN A 110 5.03 -12.98 4.32
N LEU A 111 4.26 -13.74 5.10
CA LEU A 111 2.83 -13.93 4.83
C LEU A 111 2.09 -12.58 4.81
N LEU A 112 2.35 -11.71 5.79
CA LEU A 112 1.75 -10.38 5.85
C LEU A 112 2.13 -9.54 4.64
N ASN A 113 3.41 -9.54 4.26
CA ASN A 113 3.91 -8.81 3.10
C ASN A 113 3.24 -9.27 1.79
N ILE A 114 3.05 -10.58 1.60
CA ILE A 114 2.32 -11.13 0.45
C ILE A 114 0.86 -10.68 0.44
N ILE A 115 0.17 -10.73 1.58
CA ILE A 115 -1.24 -10.31 1.64
C ILE A 115 -1.35 -8.83 1.31
N ILE A 116 -0.51 -7.99 1.93
CA ILE A 116 -0.47 -6.55 1.64
C ILE A 116 -0.25 -6.30 0.14
N SER A 117 0.76 -6.93 -0.48
CA SER A 117 1.00 -6.79 -1.92
C SER A 117 -0.18 -7.19 -2.78
N LYS A 118 -0.91 -8.25 -2.44
CA LYS A 118 -2.11 -8.64 -3.20
C LYS A 118 -3.18 -7.54 -3.14
N TYR A 119 -3.37 -6.92 -1.98
CA TYR A 119 -4.29 -5.78 -1.84
C TYR A 119 -3.79 -4.55 -2.61
N LEU A 120 -2.51 -4.22 -2.52
CA LEU A 120 -1.92 -3.07 -3.23
C LEU A 120 -1.90 -3.27 -4.77
N LEU A 121 -1.69 -4.48 -5.26
CA LEU A 121 -1.78 -4.81 -6.68
C LEU A 121 -3.22 -4.81 -7.19
N SER A 122 -4.14 -5.38 -6.39
CA SER A 122 -5.57 -5.25 -6.68
C SER A 122 -5.91 -3.78 -6.81
N HIS A 123 -5.51 -3.02 -5.78
CA HIS A 123 -5.27 -1.58 -5.71
C HIS A 123 -5.06 -0.91 -7.07
N TYR A 124 -3.81 -1.10 -7.49
CA TYR A 124 -3.16 -0.56 -8.67
C TYR A 124 -3.90 -0.89 -9.98
N TYR A 125 -4.34 -2.13 -10.17
CA TYR A 125 -4.93 -2.57 -11.43
C TYR A 125 -6.43 -2.34 -11.55
N TYR A 126 -7.18 -2.45 -10.45
CA TYR A 126 -8.64 -2.50 -10.51
C TYR A 126 -9.33 -1.24 -10.00
N LYS A 127 -8.60 -0.25 -9.43
CA LYS A 127 -9.24 0.97 -8.91
C LYS A 127 -10.14 1.68 -9.91
N ASP A 128 -9.71 1.83 -11.15
CA ASP A 128 -10.49 2.53 -12.16
C ASP A 128 -11.71 1.71 -12.60
N ILE A 129 -11.54 0.38 -12.73
CA ILE A 129 -12.63 -0.55 -13.09
C ILE A 129 -13.70 -0.59 -11.99
N ILE A 130 -13.28 -0.69 -10.72
CA ILE A 130 -14.16 -0.72 -9.56
C ILE A 130 -14.90 0.61 -9.41
N LEU A 131 -14.19 1.72 -9.58
CA LEU A 131 -14.78 3.06 -9.54
C LEU A 131 -15.82 3.24 -10.65
N ASN A 132 -15.50 2.85 -11.88
CA ASN A 132 -16.40 2.96 -13.02
C ASN A 132 -17.67 2.11 -12.82
N LYS A 133 -17.50 0.85 -12.38
CA LYS A 133 -18.64 -0.04 -12.09
C LYS A 133 -19.57 0.55 -11.02
N ARG A 134 -19.03 1.13 -9.94
CA ARG A 134 -19.83 1.79 -8.90
C ARG A 134 -20.59 3.01 -9.42
N ASN A 135 -19.95 3.82 -10.27
CA ASN A 135 -20.60 4.98 -10.89
C ASN A 135 -21.78 4.57 -11.78
N LEU A 136 -21.63 3.48 -12.55
CA LEU A 136 -22.71 2.92 -13.37
C LEU A 136 -23.90 2.47 -12.52
N ILE A 137 -23.66 1.68 -11.47
CA ILE A 137 -24.71 1.23 -10.54
C ILE A 137 -25.45 2.43 -9.92
N THR A 138 -24.71 3.47 -9.51
CA THR A 138 -25.28 4.68 -8.91
C THR A 138 -26.14 5.47 -9.92
N LYS A 139 -25.76 5.45 -11.21
CA LYS A 139 -26.54 6.11 -12.26
C LYS A 139 -27.82 5.34 -12.57
N GLU A 140 -27.75 4.02 -12.63
CA GLU A 140 -28.91 3.14 -12.82
C GLU A 140 -29.90 3.25 -11.66
N SER A 141 -29.42 3.26 -10.41
CA SER A 141 -30.28 3.41 -9.23
C SER A 141 -31.02 4.75 -9.21
N LYS A 142 -30.33 5.85 -9.55
CA LYS A 142 -30.97 7.17 -9.69
C LYS A 142 -32.03 7.19 -10.79
N HIS A 143 -31.79 6.52 -11.92
CA HIS A 143 -32.78 6.44 -12.99
C HIS A 143 -34.03 5.66 -12.54
N LEU A 144 -33.88 4.62 -11.73
CA LEU A 144 -35.01 3.86 -11.17
C LEU A 144 -35.82 4.70 -10.17
N GLU A 145 -35.18 5.56 -9.37
CA GLU A 145 -35.88 6.48 -8.47
C GLU A 145 -36.76 7.50 -9.22
N TYR A 146 -36.36 7.94 -10.42
CA TYR A 146 -37.19 8.83 -11.25
C TYR A 146 -38.36 8.13 -11.96
N LEU A 147 -38.38 6.80 -11.98
CA LEU A 147 -39.42 5.99 -12.63
C LEU A 147 -40.51 5.49 -11.66
N LEU A 148 -40.37 5.73 -10.36
CA LEU A 148 -41.31 5.39 -9.29
C LEU A 148 -42.05 6.65 -8.79
#